data_AF-A0A1G9IP24-F1
#
_entry.id   AF-A0A1G9IP24-F1
#
_cell.length_a   1.000
_cell.length_b   1.000
_cell.length_c   1.000
_cell.angle_alpha   90.00
_cell.angle_beta   90.00
_cell.angle_gamma   90.00
#
_symmetry.space_group_name_H-M   'P 1'
#
loop_
_entity.id
_entity.type
_entity.pdbx_description
1 polymer ?
#
loop_
_entity_poly.entity_id
_entity_poly.type
_entity_poly.pdbx_seq_one_letter_code
_entity_poly.pdbx_strand_id
1 'polypeptide(L)'
;MHRAAAEFLVEFGGPNVEIDGPGSSSAREPFELDPGLCVGEEDRFAGWGADVGCSLFPIRELDQGRFFLGISEVGEVFLVETWVATFGVGDAALESLILGVVPQKRLRGVRR
;
A
#
# COMPACT_ATOMS: atom_id res chain seq x y z
N MET A 1 14.51 -4.87 2.51
CA MET A 1 13.38 -5.47 1.77
C MET A 1 13.19 -6.89 2.25
N HIS A 2 11.95 -7.29 2.56
CA HIS A 2 11.61 -8.65 2.96
C HIS A 2 11.07 -9.47 1.76
N ARG A 3 10.90 -10.78 1.94
CA ARG A 3 10.58 -11.71 0.85
C ARG A 3 9.25 -11.38 0.16
N ALA A 4 8.18 -11.12 0.93
CA ALA A 4 6.87 -10.84 0.37
C ALA A 4 6.88 -9.58 -0.52
N ALA A 5 7.61 -8.54 -0.11
CA ALA A 5 7.80 -7.34 -0.93
C ALA A 5 8.54 -7.65 -2.24
N ALA A 6 9.61 -8.44 -2.16
CA ALA A 6 10.38 -8.81 -3.34
C ALA A 6 9.54 -9.62 -4.34
N GLU A 7 8.80 -10.62 -3.86
CA GLU A 7 7.92 -11.44 -4.70
C GLU A 7 6.81 -10.60 -5.34
N PHE A 8 6.15 -9.75 -4.55
CA PHE A 8 5.09 -8.86 -5.04
C PHE A 8 5.59 -7.88 -6.11
N LEU A 9 6.77 -7.27 -5.91
CA LEU A 9 7.34 -6.33 -6.87
C LEU A 9 7.90 -7.02 -8.13
N VAL A 10 8.36 -8.28 -8.02
CA VAL A 10 8.74 -9.07 -9.19
C VAL A 10 7.52 -9.38 -10.06
N GLU A 11 6.38 -9.64 -9.44
CA GLU A 11 5.16 -9.99 -10.15
C GLU A 11 4.42 -8.78 -10.72
N PHE A 12 4.31 -7.70 -9.94
CA PHE A 12 3.45 -6.56 -10.27
C PHE A 12 4.20 -5.23 -10.44
N GLY A 13 5.46 -5.15 -10.03
CA GLY A 13 6.27 -3.93 -10.12
C GLY A 13 6.65 -3.56 -11.55
N GLY A 14 6.74 -2.26 -11.82
CA GLY A 14 7.26 -1.72 -13.08
C GLY A 14 6.23 -1.10 -14.04
N PRO A 15 5.11 -1.76 -14.40
CA PRO A 15 4.12 -1.15 -15.28
C PRO A 15 3.45 0.07 -14.65
N ASN A 16 3.37 1.16 -15.42
CA ASN A 16 2.43 2.23 -15.14
C ASN A 16 1.02 1.78 -15.59
N VAL A 17 0.10 1.74 -14.63
CA VAL A 17 -1.30 1.37 -14.82
C VAL A 17 -2.10 2.64 -15.12
N GLU A 18 -2.41 2.83 -16.40
CA GLU A 18 -3.19 3.97 -16.91
C GLU A 18 -4.70 3.69 -16.80
N ILE A 19 -5.28 4.05 -15.65
CA ILE A 19 -6.71 3.95 -15.37
C ILE A 19 -7.26 5.27 -14.85
N ASP A 20 -8.51 5.58 -15.17
CA ASP A 20 -9.17 6.81 -14.73
C ASP A 20 -10.69 6.61 -14.61
N GLY A 21 -11.36 7.56 -13.96
CA GLY A 21 -12.81 7.65 -13.86
C GLY A 21 -13.40 6.99 -12.61
N PRO A 22 -14.74 6.82 -12.56
CA PRO A 22 -15.41 6.25 -11.41
C PRO A 22 -14.92 4.81 -11.13
N GLY A 23 -14.59 4.53 -9.87
CA GLY A 23 -14.42 3.17 -9.38
C GLY A 23 -15.61 2.70 -8.55
N SER A 24 -15.46 1.55 -7.90
CA SER A 24 -16.53 0.91 -7.13
C SER A 24 -16.97 1.76 -5.92
N SER A 25 -16.02 2.39 -5.23
CA SER A 25 -16.28 3.25 -4.07
C SER A 25 -15.34 4.46 -3.94
N SER A 26 -14.24 4.46 -4.70
CA SER A 26 -13.32 5.57 -4.88
C SER A 26 -13.07 5.78 -6.37
N ALA A 27 -12.63 6.98 -6.77
CA ALA A 27 -12.12 7.18 -8.13
C ALA A 27 -10.92 6.26 -8.38
N ARG A 28 -10.78 5.80 -9.62
CA ARG A 28 -9.58 5.12 -10.10
C ARG A 28 -8.58 6.17 -10.51
N GLU A 29 -7.34 5.98 -10.12
CA GLU A 29 -6.24 6.90 -10.42
C GLU A 29 -5.09 6.12 -11.03
N PRO A 30 -4.32 6.72 -11.96
CA PRO A 30 -3.13 6.08 -12.50
C PRO A 30 -2.14 5.75 -11.39
N PHE A 31 -1.46 4.62 -11.52
CA PHE A 31 -0.49 4.20 -10.54
C PHE A 31 0.69 3.42 -11.10
N GLU A 32 1.85 3.60 -10.47
CA GLU A 32 3.05 2.82 -10.71
C GLU A 32 3.53 2.21 -9.39
N LEU A 33 3.80 0.91 -9.40
CA LEU A 33 4.40 0.21 -8.26
C LEU A 33 5.93 0.38 -8.30
N ASP A 34 6.38 1.55 -7.88
CA ASP A 34 7.80 1.91 -7.76
C ASP A 34 8.15 2.33 -6.31
N PRO A 35 8.91 1.49 -5.57
CA PRO A 35 9.43 1.83 -4.24
C PRO A 35 10.36 3.05 -4.24
N GLY A 36 10.97 3.39 -5.38
CA GLY A 36 11.83 4.56 -5.55
C GLY A 36 11.10 5.88 -5.30
N LEU A 37 9.77 5.89 -5.48
CA LEU A 37 8.91 7.03 -5.15
C LEU A 37 8.72 7.23 -3.63
N CYS A 38 9.16 6.29 -2.80
CA CYS A 38 9.02 6.35 -1.34
C CYS A 38 10.33 6.65 -0.61
N VAL A 39 11.39 7.02 -1.33
CA VAL A 39 12.70 7.32 -0.72
C VAL A 39 12.56 8.49 0.27
N GLY A 40 13.06 8.29 1.49
CA GLY A 40 12.95 9.28 2.58
C GLY A 40 11.75 9.08 3.51
N GLU A 41 10.88 8.11 3.24
CA GLU A 41 9.70 7.80 4.06
C GLU A 41 9.91 6.63 5.03
N GLU A 42 11.16 6.20 5.25
CA GLU A 42 11.49 5.01 6.03
C GLU A 42 10.97 5.10 7.48
N ASP A 43 11.12 6.25 8.12
CA ASP A 43 10.63 6.49 9.49
C ASP A 43 9.10 6.43 9.58
N ARG A 44 8.39 6.85 8.53
CA ARG A 44 6.93 6.77 8.44
C ARG A 44 6.48 5.31 8.42
N PHE A 45 7.08 4.48 7.55
CA PHE A 45 6.75 3.06 7.48
C PHE A 45 7.15 2.29 8.74
N ALA A 46 8.27 2.63 9.38
CA ALA A 46 8.67 2.06 10.66
C ALA A 46 7.66 2.38 11.77
N GLY A 47 7.22 3.65 11.86
CA GLY A 47 6.22 4.09 12.84
C GLY A 47 4.88 3.39 12.67
N TRP A 48 4.35 3.35 11.44
CA TRP A 48 3.08 2.69 11.18
C TRP A 48 3.16 1.17 11.28
N GLY A 49 4.26 0.56 10.85
CA GLY A 49 4.50 -0.86 11.08
C GLY A 49 4.46 -1.22 12.57
N ALA A 50 5.05 -0.40 13.43
CA ALA A 50 4.97 -0.58 14.88
C ALA A 50 3.55 -0.40 15.44
N ASP A 51 2.69 0.40 14.80
CA ASP A 51 1.29 0.58 15.18
C ASP A 51 0.39 -0.59 14.77
N VAL A 52 0.63 -1.19 13.60
CA VAL A 52 -0.12 -2.37 13.12
C VAL A 52 0.49 -3.70 13.56
N GLY A 53 1.69 -3.67 14.14
CA GLY A 53 2.38 -4.86 14.67
C GLY A 53 3.06 -5.71 13.60
N CYS A 54 3.48 -5.12 12.47
CA CYS A 54 4.22 -5.82 11.42
C CYS A 54 5.28 -4.91 10.78
N SER A 55 6.29 -5.49 10.12
CA SER A 55 7.21 -4.69 9.31
C SER A 55 6.55 -4.31 7.99
N LEU A 56 6.50 -3.01 7.68
CA LEU A 56 6.00 -2.51 6.39
C LEU A 56 7.18 -2.13 5.49
N PHE A 57 7.16 -2.62 4.26
CA PHE A 57 8.08 -2.20 3.21
C PHE A 57 7.35 -1.28 2.23
N PRO A 58 7.89 -0.09 1.88
CA PRO A 58 7.28 0.82 0.92
C PRO A 58 7.16 0.17 -0.47
N ILE A 59 6.01 0.30 -1.12
CA ILE A 59 5.82 -0.17 -2.50
C ILE A 59 5.50 0.95 -3.48
N ARG A 60 4.80 2.01 -3.07
CA ARG A 60 4.56 3.20 -3.90
C ARG A 60 4.04 4.42 -3.14
N GLU A 61 4.07 5.56 -3.82
CA GLU A 61 3.36 6.80 -3.50
C GLU A 61 2.02 6.89 -4.25
N LEU A 62 1.00 7.52 -3.69
CA LEU A 62 -0.34 7.79 -4.27
C LEU A 62 -0.69 9.29 -4.09
N ASP A 63 -1.53 9.83 -4.98
CA ASP A 63 -2.03 11.22 -4.91
C ASP A 63 -0.93 12.25 -4.61
N GLN A 64 0.14 12.24 -5.43
CA GLN A 64 1.26 13.20 -5.36
C GLN A 64 1.87 13.36 -3.95
N GLY A 65 2.14 12.24 -3.28
CA GLY A 65 2.84 12.23 -1.99
C GLY A 65 1.91 12.32 -0.81
N ARG A 66 0.59 12.33 -1.03
CA ARG A 66 -0.37 12.37 0.06
C ARG A 66 -0.53 11.02 0.74
N PHE A 67 -0.63 9.95 -0.04
CA PHE A 67 -0.80 8.59 0.48
C PHE A 67 0.36 7.72 0.05
N PHE A 68 0.64 6.68 0.82
CA PHE A 68 1.68 5.71 0.50
C PHE A 68 1.14 4.31 0.67
N LEU A 69 1.62 3.38 -0.16
CA LEU A 69 1.36 1.96 0.02
C LEU A 69 2.59 1.28 0.60
N GLY A 70 2.36 0.40 1.57
CA GLY A 70 3.36 -0.50 2.10
C GLY A 70 2.85 -1.93 2.15
N ILE A 71 3.75 -2.89 2.09
CA ILE A 71 3.42 -4.31 2.16
C ILE A 71 4.07 -4.96 3.40
N SER A 72 3.30 -5.78 4.10
CA SER A 72 3.78 -6.52 5.27
C SER A 72 4.55 -7.78 4.88
N GLU A 73 5.20 -8.40 5.87
CA GLU A 73 5.93 -9.67 5.69
C GLU A 73 5.04 -10.85 5.26
N VAL A 74 3.72 -10.72 5.39
CA VAL A 74 2.74 -11.73 4.96
C VAL A 74 2.02 -11.36 3.65
N GLY A 75 2.46 -10.28 2.99
CA GLY A 75 1.90 -9.85 1.70
C GLY A 75 0.62 -8.99 1.82
N GLU A 76 0.27 -8.52 3.02
CA GLU A 76 -0.85 -7.60 3.20
C GLU A 76 -0.44 -6.18 2.80
N VAL A 77 -1.22 -5.54 1.94
CA VAL A 77 -0.97 -4.19 1.42
C VAL A 77 -1.76 -3.17 2.22
N PHE A 78 -1.06 -2.18 2.76
CA PHE A 78 -1.57 -1.11 3.58
C PHE A 78 -1.48 0.23 2.88
N LEU A 79 -2.51 1.05 3.05
CA LEU A 79 -2.47 2.49 2.80
C LEU A 79 -2.06 3.21 4.08
N VAL A 80 -1.11 4.13 3.94
CA VAL A 80 -0.48 4.86 5.04
C VAL A 80 -0.55 6.37 4.78
N GLU A 81 -1.04 7.12 5.77
CA GLU A 81 -1.06 8.59 5.82
C GLU A 81 -1.00 9.05 7.29
N THR A 82 -1.96 9.86 7.74
CA THR A 82 -2.20 10.17 9.16
C THR A 82 -2.96 9.05 9.88
N TRP A 83 -3.34 8.00 9.13
CA TRP A 83 -3.99 6.77 9.56
C TRP A 83 -3.53 5.60 8.68
N VAL A 84 -3.96 4.39 9.05
CA VAL A 84 -3.63 3.16 8.33
C VAL A 84 -4.88 2.36 7.99
N ALA A 85 -4.90 1.79 6.78
CA ALA A 85 -5.93 0.86 6.31
C ALA A 85 -5.32 -0.20 5.41
N THR A 86 -6.08 -1.25 5.10
CA THR A 86 -5.63 -2.39 4.30
C THR A 86 -6.48 -2.58 3.05
N PHE A 87 -5.83 -2.92 1.95
CA PHE A 87 -6.47 -3.40 0.72
C PHE A 87 -6.56 -4.93 0.67
N GLY A 88 -6.03 -5.63 1.68
CA GLY A 88 -5.96 -7.10 1.71
C GLY A 88 -4.59 -7.62 1.27
N VAL A 89 -4.54 -8.89 0.90
CA VAL A 89 -3.30 -9.63 0.65
C VAL A 89 -3.11 -9.89 -0.85
N GLY A 90 -1.90 -9.68 -1.35
CA GLY A 90 -1.48 -10.04 -2.72
C GLY A 90 -2.39 -9.45 -3.79
N ASP A 91 -2.81 -10.28 -4.74
CA ASP A 91 -3.60 -9.91 -5.93
C ASP A 91 -4.90 -9.19 -5.58
N ALA A 92 -5.56 -9.58 -4.48
CA ALA A 92 -6.81 -8.96 -4.04
C ALA A 92 -6.63 -7.47 -3.69
N ALA A 93 -5.44 -7.10 -3.20
CA ALA A 93 -5.12 -5.70 -2.96
C ALA A 93 -4.95 -4.93 -4.26
N LEU A 94 -4.30 -5.54 -5.25
CA LEU A 94 -4.14 -4.93 -6.57
C LEU A 94 -5.48 -4.79 -7.30
N GLU A 95 -6.31 -5.83 -7.25
CA GLU A 95 -7.69 -5.78 -7.77
C GLU A 95 -8.49 -4.65 -7.13
N SER A 96 -8.37 -4.46 -5.81
CA SER A 96 -9.02 -3.36 -5.10
C SER A 96 -8.56 -1.98 -5.58
N LEU A 97 -7.26 -1.81 -5.85
CA LEU A 97 -6.72 -0.56 -6.43
C LEU A 97 -7.27 -0.32 -7.85
N ILE A 98 -7.23 -1.34 -8.71
CA ILE A 98 -7.69 -1.25 -10.11
C ILE A 98 -9.19 -0.96 -10.19
N LEU A 99 -9.98 -1.57 -9.30
CA LEU A 99 -11.43 -1.38 -9.25
C LEU A 99 -11.85 -0.08 -8.52
N GLY A 100 -10.93 0.62 -7.86
CA GLY A 100 -11.23 1.79 -7.04
C GLY A 100 -12.10 1.43 -5.83
N VAL A 101 -11.71 0.41 -5.08
CA VAL A 101 -12.35 -0.01 -3.82
C VAL A 101 -11.67 0.71 -2.66
N VAL A 102 -12.43 1.29 -1.72
CA VAL A 102 -11.85 1.93 -0.53
C VAL A 102 -11.19 0.90 0.40
N PRO A 103 -10.01 1.21 0.97
CA PRO A 103 -9.36 0.30 1.89
C PRO A 103 -10.11 0.25 3.23
N GLN A 104 -10.00 -0.89 3.92
CA GLN A 104 -10.66 -1.11 5.20
C GLN A 104 -9.78 -0.59 6.33
N LYS A 105 -10.34 0.29 7.18
CA LYS A 105 -9.60 0.82 8.33
C LYS A 105 -9.14 -0.32 9.24
N ARG A 106 -7.85 -0.32 9.56
CA ARG A 106 -7.30 -1.16 10.62
C ARG A 106 -7.36 -0.36 11.91
N LEU A 107 -8.14 -0.84 12.87
CA LEU A 107 -8.14 -0.27 14.22
C LEU A 107 -6.79 -0.57 14.85
N ARG A 108 -6.18 0.42 15.51
CA ARG A 108 -4.95 0.24 16.29
C ARG A 108 -5.15 -0.92 17.26
N GLY A 109 -4.25 -1.90 17.21
CA GLY A 109 -4.14 -2.88 18.28
C GLY A 109 -3.76 -2.14 19.55
N VAL A 110 -4.69 -1.99 20.49
CA VAL A 110 -4.35 -1.52 21.84
C VAL A 110 -3.37 -2.55 22.41
N ARG A 111 -2.09 -2.19 22.48
CA ARG A 111 -1.10 -2.98 23.22
C ARG A 111 -1.64 -3.10 24.65
N ARG A 112 -2.00 -4.31 25.07
CA ARG A 112 -2.26 -4.60 26.49
C ARG A 112 -0.93 -4.65 27.24
#